data_AF-A0A933H790-F1
#
_entry.id   AF-A0A933H790-F1
#
_cell.length_a   1.000
_cell.length_b   1.000
_cell.length_c   1.000
_cell.angle_alpha   90.00
_cell.angle_beta   90.00
_cell.angle_gamma   90.00
#
_symmetry.space_group_name_H-M   'P 1'
#
loop_
_entity.id
_entity.type
_entity.pdbx_description
1 polymer ?
#
loop_
_entity_poly.entity_id
_entity_poly.type
_entity_poly.pdbx_seq_one_letter_code
_entity_poly.pdbx_strand_id
1 'polypeptide(L)' 'MPSRKDSIRKRITDDHEAAIMILKIFTPKQWAKPAPSEQDAPWTAKDVLAHLADSEGGILGQINRCLAGEV' A
#
# COMPACT_ATOMS: atom_id res chain seq x y z
N MET A 1 -12.14 23.82 8.93
CA MET A 1 -10.87 23.19 8.50
C MET A 1 -10.98 21.69 8.77
N PRO A 2 -10.58 20.81 7.84
CA PRO A 2 -10.58 19.37 8.10
C PRO A 2 -9.64 19.06 9.27
N SER A 3 -10.04 18.14 10.15
CA SER A 3 -9.11 17.68 11.19
C SER A 3 -7.97 16.87 10.54
N ARG A 4 -6.82 16.80 11.20
CA ARG A 4 -5.72 15.91 10.76
C ARG A 4 -6.20 14.46 10.56
N LYS A 5 -7.15 14.01 11.39
CA LYS A 5 -7.77 12.68 11.29
C LYS A 5 -8.57 12.52 10.00
N ASP A 6 -9.30 13.55 9.57
CA ASP A 6 -10.05 13.51 8.32
C ASP A 6 -9.14 13.48 7.10
N SER A 7 -8.02 14.22 7.15
CA SER A 7 -7.02 14.20 6.07
C SER A 7 -6.35 12.82 5.94
N ILE A 8 -6.01 12.18 7.07
CA ILE A 8 -5.47 10.81 7.08
C ILE A 8 -6.51 9.84 6.51
N ARG A 9 -7.76 9.92 6.96
CA ARG A 9 -8.85 9.07 6.46
C ARG A 9 -8.99 9.20 4.95
N LYS A 10 -9.09 10.43 4.45
CA LYS A 10 -9.22 10.69 3.02
C LYS A 10 -8.05 10.09 2.23
N ARG A 11 -6.82 10.30 2.70
CA ARG A 11 -5.63 9.80 2.02
C ARG A 11 -5.63 8.27 1.92
N ILE A 12 -5.95 7.57 3.01
CA ILE A 12 -6.05 6.11 3.01
C ILE A 12 -7.11 5.62 2.02
N THR A 13 -8.29 6.26 2.00
CA THR A 13 -9.36 5.88 1.06
C THR A 13 -8.93 6.10 -0.40
N ASP A 14 -8.35 7.26 -0.72
CA ASP A 14 -7.90 7.60 -2.08
C ASP A 14 -6.80 6.63 -2.54
N ASP A 15 -5.82 6.33 -1.69
CA ASP A 15 -4.70 5.42 -2.01
C ASP A 15 -5.20 3.97 -2.19
N HIS A 16 -6.18 3.52 -1.39
CA HIS A 16 -6.80 2.20 -1.55
C HIS A 16 -7.57 2.08 -2.87
N GLU A 17 -8.35 3.11 -3.25
CA GLU A 17 -9.06 3.12 -4.52
C GLU A 17 -8.09 3.04 -5.71
N ALA A 18 -6.99 3.78 -5.65
CA ALA A 18 -5.94 3.74 -6.66
C ALA A 18 -5.28 2.35 -6.75
N ALA A 19 -4.94 1.73 -5.62
CA ALA A 19 -4.36 0.39 -5.58
C ALA A 19 -5.28 -0.67 -6.23
N ILE A 20 -6.58 -0.63 -5.91
CA ILE A 20 -7.57 -1.53 -6.51
C ILE A 20 -7.70 -1.30 -8.02
N MET A 21 -7.68 -0.04 -8.48
CA MET A 21 -7.73 0.25 -9.91
C MET A 21 -6.50 -0.30 -10.63
N ILE A 22 -5.30 -0.14 -10.06
CA ILE A 22 -4.04 -0.69 -10.60
C ILE A 22 -4.16 -2.21 -10.75
N LEU A 23 -4.60 -2.91 -9.70
CA LEU A 23 -4.74 -4.38 -9.72
C LEU A 23 -5.76 -4.87 -10.77
N LYS A 24 -6.81 -4.10 -11.06
CA LYS A 24 -7.81 -4.45 -12.07
C LYS A 24 -7.29 -4.35 -13.50
N ILE A 25 -6.40 -3.40 -13.78
CA ILE A 25 -5.94 -3.10 -15.15
C ILE A 25 -4.59 -3.75 -15.47
N PHE A 26 -3.85 -4.22 -14.46
CA PHE A 26 -2.52 -4.77 -14.64
C PHE A 26 -2.55 -6.10 -15.41
N THR A 27 -1.78 -6.18 -16.48
CA THR A 27 -1.62 -7.42 -17.26
C THR A 27 -0.44 -8.25 -16.74
N PRO A 28 -0.44 -9.58 -16.95
CA PRO A 28 0.70 -10.43 -16.58
C PRO A 28 2.04 -10.00 -17.20
N LYS A 29 2.03 -9.40 -18.40
CA LYS A 29 3.25 -8.88 -19.03
C LYS A 29 3.81 -7.65 -18.31
N GLN A 30 2.95 -6.80 -17.76
CA GLN A 30 3.37 -5.63 -16.97
C GLN A 30 3.84 -6.04 -15.57
N TRP A 31 3.30 -7.13 -15.04
CA TRP A 31 3.63 -7.72 -13.74
C TRP A 31 5.14 -8.00 -13.58
N ALA A 32 5.79 -8.46 -14.64
CA ALA A 32 7.22 -8.79 -14.66
C ALA A 32 8.13 -7.61 -15.04
N LYS A 33 7.58 -6.42 -15.31
CA LYS A 33 8.41 -5.26 -15.66
C LYS A 33 9.10 -4.70 -14.42
N PRO A 34 10.35 -4.24 -14.55
CA PRO A 34 11.02 -3.50 -13.48
C PRO A 34 10.20 -2.29 -13.05
N ALA A 35 10.07 -2.10 -11.74
CA ALA A 35 9.55 -0.87 -11.16
C ALA A 35 10.68 0.17 -11.10
N PRO A 36 10.41 1.45 -11.39
CA PRO A 36 11.38 2.51 -11.17
C PRO A 36 11.79 2.56 -9.69
N SER A 37 13.08 2.54 -9.41
CA SER A 37 13.63 2.68 -8.06
C SER A 37 14.88 3.57 -8.09
N GLU A 38 15.12 4.33 -7.02
CA GLU A 38 16.24 5.27 -6.96
C GLU A 38 17.61 4.60 -6.70
N GLN A 39 17.65 3.28 -6.48
CA GLN A 39 18.86 2.55 -6.05
C GLN A 39 19.14 1.28 -6.87
N ASP A 40 18.68 1.21 -8.13
CA ASP A 40 18.77 0.01 -8.97
C ASP A 40 18.22 -1.27 -8.30
N ALA A 41 17.32 -1.11 -7.33
CA ALA A 41 16.69 -2.23 -6.66
C ALA A 41 15.90 -3.04 -7.72
N PRO A 42 16.12 -4.36 -7.83
CA PRO A 42 15.60 -5.18 -8.93
C PRO A 42 14.12 -5.54 -8.75
N TRP A 43 13.34 -4.63 -8.16
CA TRP A 43 11.92 -4.86 -7.91
C TRP A 43 11.16 -4.81 -9.22
N THR A 44 10.30 -5.78 -9.42
CA THR A 44 9.27 -5.72 -10.45
C THR A 44 8.01 -5.04 -9.90
N ALA A 45 7.08 -4.67 -10.79
CA ALA A 45 5.78 -4.16 -10.37
C ALA A 45 5.03 -5.14 -9.46
N LYS A 46 5.23 -6.46 -9.65
CA LYS A 46 4.77 -7.49 -8.71
C LYS A 46 5.24 -7.24 -7.29
N ASP A 47 6.54 -7.05 -7.15
CA ASP A 47 7.22 -7.07 -5.85
C ASP A 47 6.78 -5.86 -5.04
N VAL A 48 6.61 -4.71 -5.71
CA VAL A 48 6.02 -3.50 -5.12
C VAL A 48 4.60 -3.76 -4.59
N LEU A 49 3.72 -4.35 -5.40
CA LEU A 49 2.33 -4.59 -5.01
C LEU A 49 2.20 -5.66 -3.92
N ALA A 50 3.03 -6.71 -3.98
CA ALA A 50 3.10 -7.72 -2.93
C ALA A 50 3.59 -7.11 -1.61
N HIS A 51 4.64 -6.28 -1.66
CA HIS A 51 5.15 -5.59 -0.48
C HIS A 51 4.13 -4.64 0.13
N LEU A 52 3.36 -3.93 -0.70
CA LEU A 52 2.26 -3.08 -0.23
C LEU A 52 1.22 -3.89 0.55
N ALA A 53 0.77 -5.03 0.00
CA ALA A 53 -0.23 -5.88 0.64
C ALA A 53 0.25 -6.45 1.98
N ASP A 54 1.50 -6.92 2.05
CA ASP A 54 2.09 -7.45 3.28
C ASP A 54 2.28 -6.35 4.34
N SER A 55 2.75 -5.18 3.91
CA SER A 55 3.01 -4.05 4.81
C SER A 55 1.72 -3.48 5.40
N GLU A 56 0.65 -3.36 4.61
CA GLU A 56 -0.64 -2.86 5.07
C GLU A 56 -1.19 -3.74 6.20
N GLY A 57 -1.21 -5.06 6.01
CA GLY A 57 -1.66 -6.00 7.03
C GLY A 57 -0.83 -5.92 8.32
N GLY A 58 0.49 -5.83 8.19
CA GLY A 58 1.40 -5.69 9.33
C GLY A 58 1.16 -4.41 10.13
N ILE A 59 1.04 -3.27 9.45
CA ILE A 59 0.82 -1.96 10.08
C ILE A 59 -0.55 -1.91 10.77
N LEU A 60 -1.62 -2.35 10.10
CA LEU A 60 -2.95 -2.40 10.69
C LEU A 60 -3.01 -3.34 11.90
N GLY A 61 -2.26 -4.46 11.86
CA GLY A 61 -2.09 -5.34 13.00
C GLY A 61 -1.49 -4.65 14.22
N GLN A 62 -0.44 -3.82 14.04
CA GLN A 62 0.14 -3.04 15.14
C GLN A 62 -0.87 -2.03 15.72
N ILE A 63 -1.64 -1.36 14.86
CA ILE A 63 -2.68 -0.42 15.31
C ILE A 63 -3.76 -1.16 16.11
N ASN A 64 -4.21 -2.33 15.64
CA ASN A 64 -5.21 -3.13 16.37
C ASN A 64 -4.72 -3.57 17.75
N ARG A 65 -3.45 -3.99 17.87
CA ARG A 65 -2.83 -4.30 19.18
C ARG A 65 -2.79 -3.09 20.11
N CYS A 66 -2.41 -1.92 19.59
CA CYS A 66 -2.44 -0.67 20.35
C CYS A 66 -3.87 -0.35 20.84
N LEU A 67 -4.89 -0.50 19.99
CA LEU A 67 -6.29 -0.31 20.36
C LEU A 67 -6.80 -1.34 21.39
N ALA A 68 -6.23 -2.54 21.40
CA ALA A 68 -6.50 -3.59 22.40
C ALA A 68 -5.72 -3.38 23.72
N GLY A 69 -4.79 -2.42 23.76
CA GLY A 69 -3.98 -2.13 24.94
C GLY A 69 -2.77 -3.05 25.13
N GLU A 70 -2.35 -3.78 24.10
CA GLU A 70 -1.21 -4.74 24.13
C GLU A 70 0.17 -4.07 24.02
N VAL A 71 0.34 -2.87 24.58
CA VAL A 71 1.55 -2.06 24.43
C VAL A 71 2.67 -2.49 25.37
#